data_AF-A0A4U9D148-F1
#
_entry.id   AF-A0A4U9D148-F1
#
_cell.length_a   1.000
_cell.length_b   1.000
_cell.length_c   1.000
_cell.angle_alpha   90.00
_cell.angle_beta   90.00
_cell.angle_gamma   90.00
#
_symmetry.space_group_name_H-M   'P 1'
#
loop_
_entity.id
_entity.type
_entity.pdbx_description
1 polymer ?
#
loop_
_entity_poly.entity_id
_entity_poly.type
_entity_poly.pdbx_seq_one_letter_code
_entity_poly.pdbx_strand_id
1 'polypeptide(L)' 'MIYPVAHRLITKCSAIYRIEGASKGADMDIDVARQNGLDIYTRLEDIPLA' A
#
# COMPACT_ATOMS: atom_id res chain seq x y z
N MET A 1 -7.13 -15.40 9.05
CA MET A 1 -6.52 -14.07 9.28
C MET A 1 -5.18 -14.03 8.55
N ILE A 2 -5.14 -13.55 7.30
CA ILE A 2 -3.94 -13.54 6.42
C ILE A 2 -3.04 -12.29 6.68
N TYR A 3 -3.40 -11.45 7.65
CA TYR A 3 -2.78 -10.16 7.89
C TYR A 3 -1.30 -10.11 8.31
N PRO A 4 -0.69 -11.08 9.02
CA PRO A 4 0.69 -10.89 9.46
C PRO A 4 1.71 -10.88 8.31
N VAL A 5 1.41 -11.55 7.19
CA VAL A 5 2.32 -11.58 6.04
C VAL A 5 2.24 -10.29 5.23
N ALA A 6 1.02 -9.80 4.95
CA ALA A 6 0.83 -8.56 4.20
C ALA A 6 1.51 -7.37 4.89
N HIS A 7 1.28 -7.19 6.20
CA HIS A 7 1.92 -6.11 6.95
C HIS A 7 3.45 -6.22 6.92
N ARG A 8 4.00 -7.43 7.04
CA ARG A 8 5.45 -7.64 6.97
C ARG A 8 6.01 -7.28 5.59
N LEU A 9 5.29 -7.62 4.52
CA LEU A 9 5.70 -7.27 3.16
C LEU A 9 5.68 -5.76 2.92
N ILE A 10 4.65 -5.07 3.41
CA ILE A 10 4.53 -3.61 3.31
C ILE A 10 5.77 -2.90 3.86
N THR A 11 6.30 -3.34 5.01
CA THR A 11 7.53 -2.76 5.60
C THR A 11 8.80 -2.92 4.75
N LYS A 12 8.74 -3.68 3.66
CA LYS A 12 9.85 -3.89 2.72
C LYS A 12 9.69 -3.14 1.41
N CYS A 13 8.56 -2.47 1.21
CA CYS A 13 8.29 -1.66 0.04
C CYS A 13 8.81 -0.24 0.24
N SER A 14 9.04 0.48 -0.86
CA SER A 14 9.27 1.93 -0.85
C SER A 14 7.96 2.70 -1.09
N ALA A 15 7.01 2.09 -1.80
CA ALA A 15 5.73 2.68 -2.13
C ALA A 15 4.65 1.61 -2.37
N ILE A 16 3.38 2.02 -2.35
CA ILE A 16 2.21 1.18 -2.67
C ILE A 16 1.33 1.87 -3.71
N TYR A 17 0.76 1.08 -4.62
CA TYR A 17 -0.29 1.52 -5.53
C TYR A 17 -1.66 1.00 -5.07
N ARG A 18 -2.59 1.91 -4.75
CA ARG A 18 -3.97 1.61 -4.39
C ARG A 18 -4.85 1.65 -5.64
N ILE A 19 -5.21 0.47 -6.12
CA ILE A 19 -6.22 0.31 -7.17
C ILE A 19 -7.59 0.67 -6.60
N GLU A 20 -8.41 1.44 -7.30
CA GLU A 20 -9.77 1.80 -6.84
C GLU A 20 -10.67 0.57 -6.59
N GLY A 21 -11.58 0.69 -5.60
CA GLY A 21 -12.58 -0.34 -5.28
C GLY A 21 -12.74 -0.62 -3.78
N ALA A 22 -13.94 -1.06 -3.38
CA ALA A 22 -14.28 -1.33 -1.99
C ALA A 22 -13.53 -2.58 -1.47
N SER A 23 -12.56 -2.38 -0.57
CA SER A 23 -11.79 -3.47 0.05
C SER A 23 -11.23 -3.05 1.39
N LYS A 24 -11.85 -3.53 2.48
CA LYS A 24 -11.39 -3.25 3.85
C LYS A 24 -9.93 -3.67 4.08
N GLY A 25 -9.49 -4.76 3.43
CA GLY A 25 -8.10 -5.22 3.53
C GLY A 25 -7.12 -4.25 2.90
N ALA A 26 -7.42 -3.80 1.68
CA ALA A 26 -6.60 -2.79 1.01
C ALA A 26 -6.59 -1.47 1.77
N ASP A 27 -7.71 -1.07 2.37
CA ASP A 27 -7.78 0.15 3.19
C ASP A 27 -6.87 0.04 4.43
N MET A 28 -6.83 -1.11 5.10
CA MET A 28 -5.93 -1.34 6.23
C MET A 28 -4.45 -1.39 5.81
N ASP A 29 -4.14 -1.99 4.66
CA ASP A 29 -2.77 -2.02 4.13
C ASP A 29 -2.24 -0.60 3.86
N ILE A 30 -3.11 0.29 3.37
CA ILE A 30 -2.81 1.71 3.18
C ILE A 30 -2.54 2.42 4.51
N ASP A 31 -3.29 2.13 5.57
CA ASP A 31 -3.04 2.73 6.88
C ASP A 31 -1.70 2.29 7.47
N VAL A 32 -1.31 1.02 7.29
CA VAL A 32 0.02 0.52 7.68
C VAL A 32 1.11 1.20 6.86
N ALA A 33 0.93 1.36 5.55
CA ALA A 33 1.88 2.04 4.69
C ALA A 33 2.12 3.49 5.10
N ARG A 34 1.05 4.24 5.42
CA ARG A 34 1.13 5.61 5.95
C ARG A 34 1.92 5.68 7.25
N GLN A 35 1.69 4.74 8.17
CA GLN A 35 2.44 4.68 9.44
C GLN A 35 3.93 4.39 9.24
N ASN A 36 4.29 3.72 8.15
CA ASN A 36 5.68 3.44 7.80
C ASN A 36 6.32 4.53 6.91
N GLY A 37 5.59 5.61 6.59
CA GLY A 37 6.09 6.70 5.76
C GLY A 37 6.30 6.33 4.30
N LEU A 38 5.56 5.34 3.79
CA LEU A 38 5.63 4.93 2.38
C LEU A 38 4.84 5.87 1.49
N ASP A 39 5.31 6.04 0.25
CA ASP A 39 4.55 6.74 -0.78
C ASP A 39 3.36 5.91 -1.23
N ILE A 40 2.22 6.58 -1.43
CA ILE A 40 0.96 5.92 -1.81
C ILE A 40 0.44 6.58 -3.07
N TYR A 41 0.38 5.79 -4.14
CA TYR A 41 -0.15 6.21 -5.42
C TYR A 41 -1.58 5.70 -5.58
N THR A 42 -2.50 6.56 -5.98
CA THR A 42 -3.89 6.17 -6.32
C THR A 42 -4.13 6.20 -7.82
N ARG A 43 -3.22 6.82 -8.57
CA ARG A 43 -3.24 6.86 -10.02
C ARG A 43 -1.97 6.24 -10.56
N LEU A 44 -2.09 5.51 -11.66
CA LEU A 44 -0.96 4.80 -12.24
C LEU A 44 0.08 5.78 -12.80
N GLU A 45 -0.37 6.90 -13.34
CA GLU A 45 0.46 7.96 -13.90
C GLU A 45 1.35 8.70 -12.88
N ASP A 46 1.04 8.60 -11.59
CA ASP A 46 1.83 9.24 -10.53
C ASP A 46 3.05 8.40 -10.14
N ILE A 47 3.12 7.14 -10.58
CA ILE A 47 4.24 6.25 -10.26
C ILE A 47 5.46 6.65 -11.09
N PRO A 48 6.61 6.96 -10.45
CA PRO A 48 7.82 7.33 -11.17
C PRO A 48 8.26 6.24 -12.15
N LEU A 49 8.41 6.60 -13.42
CA LEU A 49 9.03 5.75 -14.42
C LEU A 49 10.56 5.91 -14.30
N ALA A 50 11.26 4.78 -14.14
CA ALA A 50 12.72 4.72 -14.07
C ALA A 50 13.38 4.86 -15.45
#